data_AF-A0A8W8NJB9-F1
#
_entry.id   AF-A0A8W8NJB9-F1
#
_cell.length_a   1.000
_cell.length_b   1.000
_cell.length_c   1.000
_cell.angle_alpha   90.00
_cell.angle_beta   90.00
_cell.angle_gamma   90.00
#
_symmetry.space_group_name_H-M   'P 1'
#
loop_
_entity.id
_entity.type
_entity.pdbx_description
1 polymer ?
#
loop_
_entity_poly.entity_id
_entity_poly.type
_entity_poly.pdbx_seq_one_letter_code
_entity_poly.pdbx_strand_id
1 'polypeptide(L)' 'MTAGEATNITVQMKMVSEGKMQRFQRKRTLQVEGRVFKLWNDYCERSISASELLKGCAAINGPPALNM' A
#
# COMPACT_ATOMS: atom_id res chain seq x y z
N MET A 1 -31.07 -15.57 21.23
CA MET A 1 -30.36 -14.59 20.39
C MET A 1 -31.37 -13.95 19.49
N THR A 2 -31.81 -12.75 19.84
CA THR A 2 -32.85 -12.04 19.08
C THR A 2 -32.22 -11.47 17.81
N ALA A 3 -32.98 -11.39 16.72
CA ALA A 3 -32.47 -11.03 15.38
C ALA A 3 -31.69 -9.68 15.33
N GLY A 4 -31.93 -8.78 16.30
CA GLY A 4 -31.21 -7.51 16.45
C GLY A 4 -29.77 -7.64 16.96
N GLU A 5 -29.45 -8.69 17.73
CA GLU A 5 -28.09 -8.91 18.26
C GLU A 5 -27.15 -9.41 17.16
N ALA A 6 -27.62 -10.32 16.30
CA ALA A 6 -26.83 -10.88 15.19
C ALA A 6 -26.49 -9.85 14.11
N THR A 7 -27.41 -8.92 13.82
CA THR A 7 -27.20 -7.83 12.86
C THR A 7 -26.17 -6.81 13.38
N ASN A 8 -26.21 -6.51 14.68
CA ASN A 8 -25.24 -5.59 15.30
C ASN A 8 -23.81 -6.15 15.26
N ILE A 9 -23.64 -7.44 15.60
CA ILE A 9 -22.33 -8.12 15.55
C ILE A 9 -21.76 -8.11 14.12
N THR A 10 -22.60 -8.35 13.11
CA THR A 10 -22.20 -8.36 11.70
C THR A 10 -21.73 -6.97 11.24
N VAL A 11 -22.43 -5.92 11.66
CA VAL A 11 -22.07 -4.52 11.34
C VAL A 11 -20.74 -4.13 12.02
N GLN A 12 -20.55 -4.50 13.29
CA GLN A 12 -19.28 -4.25 13.99
C GLN A 12 -18.11 -5.00 13.35
N MET A 13 -18.28 -6.26 12.97
CA MET A 13 -17.25 -7.04 12.27
C MET A 13 -16.86 -6.40 10.93
N LYS A 14 -17.85 -5.91 10.17
CA LYS A 14 -17.61 -5.24 8.89
C LYS A 14 -16.82 -3.93 9.08
N MET A 15 -17.20 -3.08 10.04
CA MET A 15 -16.45 -1.86 10.34
C MET A 15 -15.01 -2.13 10.80
N VAL A 16 -14.79 -3.17 11.60
CA VAL A 16 -13.43 -3.58 12.00
C VAL A 16 -12.61 -4.05 10.79
N SER A 17 -13.22 -4.82 9.88
CA SER A 17 -12.55 -5.30 8.67
C SER A 17 -12.18 -4.14 7.72
N GLU A 18 -13.06 -3.16 7.55
CA GLU A 18 -12.83 -1.97 6.74
C GLU A 18 -11.74 -1.09 7.36
N GLY A 19 -11.77 -0.87 8.69
CA GLY A 19 -10.72 -0.14 9.40
C GLY A 19 -9.34 -0.80 9.30
N LYS A 20 -9.28 -2.15 9.36
CA LYS A 20 -8.04 -2.91 9.12
C LYS A 20 -7.54 -2.75 7.69
N MET A 21 -8.44 -2.81 6.71
CA MET A 21 -8.11 -2.63 5.29
C MET A 21 -7.57 -1.22 5.02
N GLN A 22 -8.19 -0.17 5.58
CA GLN A 22 -7.69 1.19 5.45
C GLN A 22 -6.30 1.36 6.08
N ARG A 23 -6.06 0.78 7.27
CA ARG A 23 -4.73 0.82 7.91
C ARG A 23 -3.68 0.09 7.07
N PHE A 24 -4.01 -1.06 6.49
CA PHE A 24 -3.13 -1.81 5.60
C PHE A 24 -2.82 -1.01 4.32
N GLN A 25 -3.84 -0.43 3.69
CA GLN A 25 -3.67 0.42 2.52
C GLN A 25 -2.80 1.63 2.84
N ARG A 26 -3.07 2.38 3.91
CA ARG A 26 -2.24 3.52 4.34
C ARG A 26 -0.79 3.12 4.60
N LYS A 27 -0.56 2.01 5.31
CA LYS A 27 0.80 1.50 5.56
C LYS A 27 1.50 1.14 4.25
N ARG A 28 0.80 0.51 3.31
CA ARG A 28 1.31 0.17 1.99
C ARG A 28 1.61 1.42 1.16
N THR A 29 0.72 2.41 1.16
CA THR A 29 0.91 3.71 0.50
C THR A 29 2.14 4.41 1.06
N LEU A 30 2.28 4.52 2.38
CA LEU A 30 3.45 5.13 3.01
C LEU A 30 4.76 4.39 2.67
N GLN A 31 4.73 3.06 2.57
CA GLN A 31 5.91 2.29 2.15
C GLN A 31 6.24 2.48 0.67
N VAL A 32 5.22 2.53 -0.20
CA VAL A 32 5.39 2.79 -1.63
C VAL A 32 5.92 4.20 -1.86
N GLU A 33 5.30 5.20 -1.24
CA GLU A 33 5.73 6.60 -1.24
C GLU A 33 7.16 6.74 -0.70
N GLY A 34 7.48 6.11 0.43
CA GLY A 34 8.83 6.15 1.00
C GLY A 34 9.90 5.55 0.08
N ARG A 35 9.58 4.47 -0.65
CA ARG A 35 10.50 3.88 -1.64
C ARG A 35 10.67 4.76 -2.88
N VAL A 36 9.61 5.40 -3.35
CA VAL A 36 9.67 6.37 -4.46
C VAL A 36 10.49 7.60 -4.08
N PHE A 37 10.26 8.16 -2.89
CA PHE A 37 11.03 9.31 -2.40
C PHE A 37 12.51 8.99 -2.21
N LYS A 38 12.84 7.76 -1.76
CA LYS A 38 14.23 7.32 -1.70
C LYS A 38 14.89 7.34 -3.08
N LEU A 39 14.28 6.72 -4.09
CA LEU A 39 14.82 6.73 -5.46
C LEU A 39 14.95 8.15 -6.01
N TRP A 40 13.99 9.03 -5.69
CA TRP A 40 14.04 10.43 -6.07
C TRP A 40 15.25 11.15 -5.46
N ASN A 41 15.52 10.94 -4.17
CA ASN A 41 16.70 11.49 -3.51
C ASN A 41 18.00 10.90 -4.08
N ASP A 42 18.07 9.59 -4.32
CA ASP A 42 19.24 8.95 -4.91
C ASP A 42 19.55 9.54 -6.30
N TYR A 43 18.51 9.90 -7.08
CA TYR A 43 18.68 10.61 -8.35
C TYR A 43 19.16 12.05 -8.16
N CYS A 44 18.59 12.81 -7.22
CA CYS A 44 19.02 14.17 -6.90
C CYS A 44 20.49 14.23 -6.44
N GLU A 45 20.95 13.22 -5.70
CA GLU A 45 22.34 13.06 -5.26
C GLU A 45 23.26 12.56 -6.39
N ARG A 46 22.71 12.29 -7.59
CA ARG A 46 23.40 11.72 -8.76
C ARG A 46 23.98 10.32 -8.50
N SER A 47 23.47 9.63 -7.47
CA SER A 47 23.82 8.26 -7.12
C SER A 47 23.21 7.24 -8.08
N ILE A 48 22.08 7.58 -8.72
CA ILE A 48 21.47 6.81 -9.81
C ILE A 48 21.13 7.70 -11.00
N SER A 49 21.05 7.11 -12.19
CA SER A 49 20.59 7.77 -13.40
C SER A 49 19.06 7.91 -13.45
N ALA A 50 18.56 8.82 -14.31
CA ALA A 50 17.12 8.95 -14.56
C ALA A 50 16.48 7.64 -15.07
N SER A 51 17.23 6.83 -15.83
CA SER A 51 16.76 5.52 -16.31
C SER A 51 16.53 4.54 -15.17
N GLU A 52 17.44 4.53 -14.19
CA GLU A 52 17.33 3.69 -12.99
C GLU A 52 16.19 4.13 -12.07
N LEU A 53 15.99 5.45 -11.90
CA LEU A 53 14.83 6.00 -11.21
C LEU A 53 13.51 5.51 -11.84
N LEU A 54 13.37 5.63 -13.16
CA LEU A 54 12.15 5.22 -13.87
C LEU A 54 11.90 3.70 -13.76
N LYS A 55 12.95 2.88 -13.90
CA LYS A 55 12.85 1.42 -13.70
C LYS A 55 12.45 1.07 -12.26
N GLY A 56 13.03 1.75 -11.27
CA GLY A 56 12.67 1.56 -9.87
C GLY A 56 11.22 1.94 -9.57
N CYS A 57 10.75 3.08 -10.10
CA CYS A 57 9.35 3.50 -10.00
C CYS A 57 8.40 2.50 -10.67
N ALA A 58 8.77 1.94 -11.83
CA ALA A 58 8.00 0.89 -12.49
C ALA A 58 7.97 -0.42 -11.69
N ALA A 59 9.05 -0.78 -10.98
CA ALA A 59 9.07 -1.94 -10.10
C ALA A 59 8.22 -1.75 -8.82
N ILE A 60 8.10 -0.51 -8.33
CA ILE A 60 7.30 -0.19 -7.13
C ILE A 60 5.80 -0.12 -7.47
N ASN A 61 5.45 0.54 -8.58
CA ASN A 61 4.05 0.77 -8.98
C ASN A 61 3.54 -0.24 -10.01
N GLY A 62 4.41 -1.10 -10.52
CA GLY A 62 4.04 -2.18 -11.43
C GLY A 62 3.12 -3.19 -10.74
N PRO A 63 2.40 -4.00 -11.53
CA PRO A 63 1.60 -5.09 -10.99
C PRO A 63 2.49 -5.96 -10.08
N PRO A 64 1.97 -6.48 -8.94
CA PRO A 64 2.70 -7.47 -8.16
C PRO A 64 3.15 -8.54 -9.12
N ALA A 65 4.45 -8.88 -9.12
CA ALA A 65 4.96 -9.94 -9.97
C ALA A 65 4.04 -11.14 -9.78
N LEU A 66 3.21 -11.42 -10.79
CA LEU A 66 2.49 -12.66 -10.88
C LEU A 66 3.61 -13.67 -10.99
N ASN A 67 3.90 -14.36 -9.89
CA ASN A 67 4.74 -15.54 -9.90
C ASN A 67 4.15 -16.45 -10.99
N MET A 68 4.80 -16.49 -12.15
CA MET A 68 4.69 -17.59 -13.10
C MET A 68 5.41 -18.79 -12.52
#